data_AF-A0A4P6M6N1-F1
#
_entry.id   AF-A0A4P6M6N1-F1
#
_cell.length_a   1.000
_cell.length_b   1.000
_cell.length_c   1.000
_cell.angle_alpha   90.00
_cell.angle_beta   90.00
_cell.angle_gamma   90.00
#
_symmetry.space_group_name_H-M   'P 1'
#
loop_
_entity.id
_entity.type
_entity.pdbx_description
1 polymer ?
#
loop_
_entity_poly.entity_id
_entity_poly.type
_entity_poly.pdbx_seq_one_letter_code
_entity_poly.pdbx_strand_id
1 'polypeptide(L)'
;MRLKAPGWDRFARMDTLGEGYDEPELHAVLSGQKIHTPKKKSARPRQEKSVNLLVDIQTKLQAGKSAGYAKWAKVFNLKQMAKTINYLSEHQLLDYAVLEEKTAAATVRHNELSARIEAAESRMAEIAVLRNHIVNYAKTREVYVAYRKAGYSKKFLAEHEPDILLHKAAKSAFTELNLQKLPTIKELQAEYAVLLNALFNVSNVP
;
A
#
# COMPACT_ATOMS: atom_id res chain seq x y z
N MET A 1 -47.81 -12.28 -3.80
CA MET A 1 -48.53 -12.97 -2.71
C MET A 1 -48.60 -12.08 -1.46
N ARG A 2 -49.71 -12.11 -0.70
CA ARG A 2 -49.86 -11.38 0.57
C ARG A 2 -49.99 -12.38 1.72
N LEU A 3 -49.13 -12.29 2.73
CA LEU A 3 -49.16 -13.18 3.89
C LEU A 3 -49.55 -12.41 5.15
N LYS A 4 -50.39 -13.01 5.99
CA LYS A 4 -50.76 -12.48 7.30
C LYS A 4 -50.55 -13.58 8.35
N ALA A 5 -49.58 -13.38 9.22
CA ALA A 5 -49.36 -14.26 10.36
C ALA A 5 -50.34 -13.92 11.51
N PRO A 6 -50.60 -14.88 12.42
CA PRO A 6 -51.37 -14.61 13.64
C PRO A 6 -50.70 -13.50 14.45
N GLY A 7 -51.45 -12.45 14.81
CA GLY A 7 -50.94 -11.28 15.54
C GLY A 7 -50.41 -10.13 14.69
N TRP A 8 -50.49 -10.20 13.35
CA TRP A 8 -50.12 -9.09 12.48
C TRP A 8 -51.32 -8.21 12.13
N ASP A 9 -51.15 -6.89 12.25
CA ASP A 9 -52.19 -5.91 11.93
C ASP A 9 -52.24 -5.59 10.42
N ARG A 10 -51.14 -5.82 9.69
CA ARG A 10 -51.02 -5.59 8.24
C ARG A 10 -50.48 -6.82 7.51
N PHE A 11 -50.86 -6.97 6.25
CA PHE A 11 -50.34 -8.00 5.35
C PHE A 11 -48.89 -7.69 4.95
N ALA A 12 -48.01 -8.68 4.99
CA ALA A 12 -46.71 -8.60 4.33
C ALA A 12 -46.87 -8.81 2.82
N ARG A 13 -46.21 -7.94 2.07
CA ARG A 13 -46.09 -8.01 0.62
C ARG A 13 -44.77 -8.68 0.28
N MET A 14 -44.83 -9.87 -0.32
CA MET A 14 -43.63 -10.64 -0.63
C MET A 14 -42.82 -10.00 -1.77
N ASP A 15 -43.49 -9.25 -2.64
CA ASP A 15 -42.96 -8.41 -3.71
C ASP A 15 -41.95 -7.34 -3.24
N THR A 16 -42.00 -6.95 -1.97
CA THR A 16 -41.03 -6.01 -1.37
C THR A 16 -39.79 -6.67 -0.74
N LEU A 17 -39.77 -8.00 -0.62
CA LEU A 17 -38.66 -8.73 0.02
C LEU A 17 -37.48 -9.00 -0.94
N GLY A 18 -37.73 -8.94 -2.24
CA GLY A 18 -36.74 -9.09 -3.31
C GLY A 18 -36.68 -10.50 -3.91
N GLU A 19 -35.81 -10.67 -4.90
CA GLU A 19 -35.54 -11.93 -5.61
C GLU A 19 -35.21 -13.07 -4.62
N GLY A 20 -35.82 -14.26 -4.81
CA GLY A 20 -35.75 -15.37 -3.84
C GLY A 20 -36.99 -15.52 -2.93
N TYR A 21 -37.93 -14.57 -2.95
CA TYR A 21 -39.15 -14.58 -2.14
C TYR A 21 -40.43 -14.60 -2.99
N ASP A 22 -40.32 -14.98 -4.26
CA ASP A 22 -41.48 -15.20 -5.12
C ASP A 22 -42.18 -16.52 -4.77
N GLU A 23 -43.48 -16.58 -5.04
CA GLU A 23 -44.34 -17.71 -4.68
C GLU A 23 -43.82 -19.08 -5.13
N PRO A 24 -43.40 -19.31 -6.39
CA PRO A 24 -42.87 -20.61 -6.80
C PRO A 24 -41.55 -20.97 -6.11
N GLU A 25 -40.74 -19.96 -5.75
CA GLU A 25 -39.44 -20.19 -5.10
C GLU A 25 -39.62 -20.54 -3.62
N LEU A 26 -40.55 -19.88 -2.93
CA LEU A 26 -40.90 -20.23 -1.55
C LEU A 26 -41.48 -21.64 -1.46
N HIS A 27 -42.32 -22.05 -2.42
CA HIS A 27 -42.81 -23.42 -2.50
C HIS A 27 -41.68 -24.43 -2.68
N ALA A 28 -40.71 -24.15 -3.57
CA ALA A 28 -39.54 -25.01 -3.79
C ALA A 28 -38.62 -25.08 -2.56
N VAL A 29 -38.51 -23.99 -1.79
CA VAL A 29 -37.77 -23.96 -0.53
C VAL A 29 -38.46 -24.77 0.56
N LEU A 30 -39.78 -24.60 0.72
CA LEU A 30 -40.56 -25.32 1.74
C LEU A 30 -40.70 -26.82 1.43
N SER A 31 -40.68 -27.20 0.15
CA SER A 31 -40.66 -28.61 -0.28
C SER A 31 -39.27 -29.25 -0.21
N GLY A 32 -38.24 -28.51 0.22
CA GLY A 32 -36.87 -29.01 0.37
C GLY A 32 -36.09 -29.14 -0.95
N GLN A 33 -36.63 -28.66 -2.07
CA GLN A 33 -35.99 -28.72 -3.39
C GLN A 33 -34.94 -27.61 -3.60
N LYS A 34 -35.01 -26.51 -2.84
CA LYS A 34 -34.05 -25.40 -2.85
C LYS A 34 -33.65 -24.99 -1.43
N ILE A 35 -32.38 -24.63 -1.23
CA ILE A 35 -31.89 -24.08 0.04
C ILE A 35 -32.18 -22.58 0.10
N HIS A 36 -32.89 -22.12 1.14
CA HIS A 36 -33.14 -20.70 1.35
C HIS A 36 -31.85 -19.95 1.67
N THR A 37 -31.49 -18.95 0.86
CA THR A 37 -30.40 -18.03 1.15
C THR A 37 -30.97 -16.63 1.41
N PRO A 38 -31.08 -16.21 2.69
CA PRO A 38 -31.65 -14.91 3.00
C PRO A 38 -30.76 -13.79 2.45
N LYS A 39 -31.39 -12.74 1.91
CA LYS A 39 -30.69 -11.56 1.42
C LYS A 39 -29.89 -10.92 2.54
N LYS A 40 -28.56 -11.00 2.46
CA LYS A 40 -27.66 -10.26 3.38
C LYS A 40 -27.90 -8.77 3.14
N LYS A 41 -28.30 -8.03 4.19
CA LYS A 41 -28.26 -6.56 4.15
C LYS A 41 -26.86 -6.17 3.71
N SER A 42 -26.77 -5.42 2.61
CA SER A 42 -25.53 -4.78 2.19
C SER A 42 -25.04 -3.95 3.39
N ALA A 43 -24.01 -4.45 4.07
CA ALA A 43 -23.27 -3.65 5.02
C ALA A 43 -22.65 -2.53 4.18
N ARG A 44 -23.17 -1.30 4.35
CA ARG A 44 -22.53 -0.15 3.72
C ARG A 44 -21.09 -0.13 4.23
N PRO A 45 -20.08 -0.07 3.34
CA PRO A 45 -18.70 0.03 3.79
C PRO A 45 -18.61 1.19 4.78
N ARG A 46 -18.01 0.91 5.93
CA ARG A 46 -17.71 1.93 6.93
C ARG A 46 -16.73 2.88 6.25
N GLN A 47 -17.24 4.03 5.81
CA GLN A 47 -16.42 5.03 5.15
C GLN A 47 -15.26 5.36 6.09
N GLU A 48 -14.04 5.16 5.59
CA GLU A 48 -12.83 5.59 6.25
C GLU A 48 -12.94 7.10 6.54
N LYS A 49 -12.40 7.54 7.67
CA LYS A 49 -12.48 8.93 8.12
C LYS A 49 -11.49 9.78 7.31
N SER A 50 -11.75 9.93 6.02
CA SER A 50 -11.06 10.92 5.21
C SER A 50 -11.53 12.33 5.60
N VAL A 51 -10.65 13.32 5.39
CA VAL A 51 -10.97 14.74 5.46
C VAL A 51 -12.03 15.02 4.38
N ASN A 52 -13.30 14.84 4.73
CA ASN A 52 -14.39 14.81 3.76
C ASN A 52 -14.81 16.23 3.39
N LEU A 53 -14.65 16.53 2.11
CA LEU A 53 -15.08 17.79 1.50
C LEU A 53 -16.60 17.98 1.67
N LEU A 54 -16.99 19.20 2.01
CA LEU A 54 -18.40 19.60 2.05
C LEU A 54 -19.00 19.43 0.66
N VAL A 55 -20.24 18.94 0.59
CA VAL A 55 -20.96 18.85 -0.68
C VAL A 55 -21.32 20.26 -1.12
N ASP A 56 -20.80 20.67 -2.27
CA ASP A 56 -21.29 21.87 -2.94
C ASP A 56 -22.71 21.59 -3.46
N ILE A 57 -23.68 22.11 -2.74
CA ILE A 57 -25.10 21.86 -3.00
C ILE A 57 -25.51 22.50 -4.34
N GLN A 58 -24.93 23.65 -4.68
CA GLN A 58 -25.33 24.43 -5.84
C GLN A 58 -24.90 23.76 -7.14
N THR A 59 -23.66 23.29 -7.20
CA THR A 59 -23.16 22.54 -8.37
C THR A 59 -23.90 21.22 -8.55
N LYS A 60 -24.24 20.53 -7.45
CA LYS A 60 -25.01 19.28 -7.53
C LYS A 60 -26.46 19.52 -7.97
N LEU A 61 -27.09 20.62 -7.57
CA LEU A 61 -28.41 21.00 -8.06
C LEU A 61 -28.39 21.38 -9.55
N GLN A 62 -27.37 22.11 -10.00
CA GLN A 62 -27.17 22.41 -11.43
C GLN A 62 -26.95 21.14 -12.27
N ALA A 63 -26.32 20.12 -11.69
CA ALA A 63 -26.16 18.80 -12.30
C ALA A 63 -27.44 17.92 -12.28
N GLY A 64 -28.62 18.51 -12.03
CA GLY A 64 -29.91 17.83 -12.11
C GLY A 64 -30.31 17.02 -10.87
N LYS A 65 -29.69 17.25 -9.70
CA LYS A 65 -30.11 16.59 -8.45
C LYS A 65 -31.40 17.21 -7.90
N SER A 66 -32.19 16.39 -7.21
CA SER A 66 -33.51 16.78 -6.70
C SER A 66 -33.44 17.61 -5.41
N ALA A 67 -34.54 18.30 -5.08
CA ALA A 67 -34.68 19.03 -3.83
C ALA A 67 -34.48 18.16 -2.57
N GLY A 68 -34.79 16.86 -2.64
CA GLY A 68 -34.52 15.91 -1.56
C GLY A 68 -33.02 15.69 -1.32
N TYR A 69 -32.22 15.70 -2.40
CA TYR A 69 -30.76 15.62 -2.30
C TYR A 69 -30.18 16.85 -1.61
N ALA A 70 -30.70 18.05 -1.90
CA ALA A 70 -30.26 19.26 -1.23
C ALA A 70 -30.53 19.22 0.28
N LYS A 71 -31.71 18.71 0.70
CA LYS A 71 -32.03 18.54 2.13
C LYS A 71 -31.06 17.57 2.81
N TRP A 72 -30.75 16.45 2.16
CA TRP A 72 -29.75 15.50 2.65
C TRP A 72 -28.34 16.13 2.73
N ALA A 73 -27.91 16.83 1.69
CA ALA A 73 -26.59 17.45 1.61
C ALA A 73 -26.39 18.52 2.69
N LYS A 74 -27.42 19.29 3.04
CA LYS A 74 -27.38 20.24 4.17
C LYS A 74 -27.11 19.52 5.49
N VAL A 75 -27.89 18.48 5.81
CA VAL A 75 -27.72 17.70 7.05
C VAL A 75 -26.37 16.98 7.07
N PHE A 76 -25.92 16.48 5.91
CA PHE A 76 -24.61 15.85 5.77
C PHE A 76 -23.49 16.86 6.06
N ASN A 77 -23.49 18.01 5.39
CA ASN A 77 -22.48 19.06 5.58
C ASN A 77 -22.43 19.53 7.04
N LEU A 78 -23.59 19.76 7.68
CA LEU A 78 -23.64 20.12 9.10
C LEU A 78 -23.00 19.06 9.99
N LYS A 79 -23.29 17.78 9.75
CA LYS A 79 -22.65 16.68 10.48
C LYS A 79 -21.14 16.61 10.22
N GLN A 80 -20.69 16.93 9.01
CA GLN A 80 -19.26 16.99 8.70
C GLN A 80 -18.59 18.18 9.41
N MET A 81 -19.20 19.38 9.38
CA MET A 81 -18.69 20.56 10.09
C MET A 81 -18.58 20.32 11.60
N ALA A 82 -19.58 19.67 12.21
CA ALA A 82 -19.52 19.32 13.63
C ALA A 82 -18.34 18.38 13.92
N LYS A 83 -18.09 17.39 13.06
CA LYS A 83 -16.93 16.49 13.20
C LYS A 83 -15.61 17.24 13.04
N THR A 84 -15.50 18.14 12.08
CA THR A 84 -14.26 18.92 11.88
C THR A 84 -14.00 19.83 13.07
N ILE A 85 -15.02 20.53 13.60
CA ILE A 85 -14.86 21.37 14.79
C ILE A 85 -14.47 20.53 16.01
N ASN A 86 -15.09 19.36 16.22
CA ASN A 86 -14.70 18.46 17.31
C ASN A 86 -13.24 18.03 17.19
N TYR A 87 -12.81 17.60 16.00
CA TYR A 87 -11.43 17.21 15.75
C TYR A 87 -10.44 18.36 15.99
N LEU A 88 -10.74 19.54 15.44
CA LEU A 88 -9.89 20.72 15.66
C LEU A 88 -9.84 21.11 17.15
N SER A 89 -10.95 20.98 17.87
CA SER A 89 -10.98 21.24 19.32
C SER A 89 -10.19 20.21 20.12
N GLU A 90 -10.36 18.91 19.82
CA GLU A 90 -9.67 17.79 20.47
C GLU A 90 -8.15 17.88 20.29
N HIS A 91 -7.69 18.38 19.14
CA HIS A 91 -6.28 18.54 18.83
C HIS A 91 -5.75 19.97 19.06
N GLN A 92 -6.55 20.88 19.64
CA GLN A 92 -6.20 22.29 19.88
C GLN A 92 -5.68 23.00 18.61
N LEU A 93 -6.35 22.77 17.48
CA LEU A 93 -6.03 23.31 16.15
C LEU A 93 -6.97 24.47 15.75
N LEU A 94 -7.73 25.03 16.71
CA LEU A 94 -8.61 26.18 16.46
C LEU A 94 -7.85 27.50 16.36
N ASP A 95 -6.64 27.56 16.93
CA ASP A 95 -5.73 28.69 16.80
C ASP A 95 -4.82 28.50 15.58
N TYR A 96 -4.77 29.51 14.72
CA TYR A 96 -3.94 29.50 13.52
C TYR A 96 -2.45 29.36 13.85
N ALA A 97 -1.97 30.03 14.91
CA ALA A 97 -0.55 29.97 15.28
C ALA A 97 -0.14 28.55 15.71
N VAL A 98 -1.00 27.87 16.50
CA VAL A 98 -0.78 26.48 16.93
C VAL A 98 -0.88 25.52 15.75
N LEU A 99 -1.79 25.77 14.81
CA LEU A 99 -1.90 24.99 13.59
C LEU A 99 -0.64 25.13 12.72
N GLU A 100 -0.17 26.35 12.50
CA GLU A 100 1.04 26.63 11.73
C GLU A 100 2.25 25.93 12.35
N GLU A 101 2.46 26.06 13.66
CA GLU A 101 3.55 25.38 14.38
C GLU A 101 3.48 23.86 14.22
N LYS A 102 2.30 23.25 14.40
CA LYS A 102 2.12 21.81 14.24
C LYS A 102 2.32 21.36 12.80
N THR A 103 1.89 22.15 11.82
CA THR A 103 2.16 21.84 10.41
C THR A 103 3.63 21.92 10.09
N ALA A 104 4.34 22.95 10.58
CA ALA A 104 5.78 23.07 10.42
C ALA A 104 6.51 21.88 11.06
N ALA A 105 6.19 21.54 12.31
CA ALA A 105 6.77 20.38 12.99
C ALA A 105 6.49 19.05 12.25
N ALA A 106 5.27 18.87 11.74
CA ALA A 106 4.92 17.70 10.95
C ALA A 106 5.68 17.64 9.62
N THR A 107 5.85 18.78 8.93
CA THR A 107 6.63 18.84 7.68
C THR A 107 8.11 18.57 7.90
N VAL A 108 8.71 19.09 8.98
CA VAL A 108 10.10 18.80 9.35
C VAL A 108 10.26 17.30 9.60
N ARG A 109 9.39 16.71 10.44
CA ARG A 109 9.42 15.28 10.72
C ARG A 109 9.23 14.44 9.46
N HIS A 110 8.32 14.85 8.58
CA HIS A 110 8.11 14.18 7.30
C HIS A 110 9.38 14.20 6.45
N ASN A 111 9.98 15.37 6.26
CA ASN A 111 11.19 15.52 5.46
C ASN A 111 12.37 14.73 6.04
N GLU A 112 12.52 14.72 7.37
CA GLU A 112 13.53 13.90 8.05
C GLU A 112 13.32 12.40 7.82
N LEU A 113 12.08 11.92 7.91
CA LEU A 113 11.74 10.52 7.66
C LEU A 113 11.95 10.16 6.19
N SER A 114 11.52 11.00 5.25
CA SER A 114 11.77 10.82 3.82
C SER A 114 13.26 10.73 3.51
N ALA A 115 14.07 11.66 4.04
CA ALA A 115 15.52 11.63 3.85
C ALA A 115 16.16 10.33 4.41
N ARG A 116 15.68 9.83 5.55
CA ARG A 116 16.15 8.55 6.12
C ARG A 116 15.76 7.36 5.25
N ILE A 117 14.55 7.36 4.70
CA ILE A 117 14.07 6.31 3.78
C ILE A 117 14.95 6.31 2.53
N GLU A 118 15.11 7.47 1.89
CA GLU A 118 15.92 7.61 0.67
C GLU A 118 17.38 7.16 0.90
N ALA A 119 17.99 7.56 2.03
CA ALA A 119 19.33 7.12 2.39
C ALA A 119 19.42 5.60 2.62
N ALA A 120 18.43 5.02 3.30
CA ALA A 120 18.38 3.57 3.54
C ALA A 120 18.19 2.79 2.23
N GLU A 121 17.30 3.24 1.34
CA GLU A 121 17.05 2.63 0.03
C GLU A 121 18.27 2.72 -0.87
N SER A 122 18.92 3.89 -0.93
CA SER A 122 20.18 4.08 -1.66
C SER A 122 21.25 3.12 -1.16
N ARG A 123 21.42 3.03 0.16
CA ARG A 123 22.38 2.10 0.76
C ARG A 123 22.06 0.64 0.48
N MET A 124 20.79 0.26 0.49
CA MET A 124 20.35 -1.10 0.13
C MET A 124 20.65 -1.44 -1.33
N ALA A 125 20.47 -0.48 -2.25
CA ALA A 125 20.82 -0.64 -3.66
C ALA A 125 22.33 -0.82 -3.85
N GLU A 126 23.15 -0.01 -3.16
CA GLU A 126 24.61 -0.17 -3.15
C GLU A 126 25.02 -1.56 -2.65
N ILE A 127 24.46 -2.01 -1.53
CA ILE A 127 24.73 -3.34 -0.96
C ILE A 127 24.37 -4.45 -1.95
N ALA A 128 23.25 -4.33 -2.66
CA ALA A 128 22.84 -5.30 -3.67
C ALA A 128 23.84 -5.38 -4.85
N VAL A 129 24.30 -4.23 -5.34
CA VAL A 129 25.33 -4.15 -6.40
C VAL A 129 26.66 -4.74 -5.93
N LEU A 130 27.11 -4.35 -4.73
CA LEU A 130 28.33 -4.88 -4.11
C LEU A 130 28.28 -6.41 -3.96
N ARG A 131 27.17 -6.93 -3.45
CA ARG A 131 26.97 -8.38 -3.31
C ARG A 131 27.05 -9.09 -4.66
N ASN A 132 26.47 -8.52 -5.70
CA ASN A 132 26.53 -9.07 -7.05
C ASN A 132 27.99 -9.14 -7.55
N HIS A 133 28.76 -8.06 -7.42
CA HIS A 133 30.18 -8.06 -7.80
C HIS A 133 31.01 -9.07 -7.00
N ILE A 134 30.78 -9.21 -5.69
CA ILE A 134 31.49 -10.20 -4.86
C ILE A 134 31.18 -11.63 -5.32
N VAL A 135 29.92 -11.94 -5.58
CA VAL A 135 29.51 -13.27 -6.06
C VAL A 135 30.08 -13.55 -7.46
N ASN A 136 30.01 -12.59 -8.38
CA ASN A 136 30.54 -12.74 -9.73
C ASN A 136 32.07 -12.90 -9.72
N TYR A 137 32.77 -12.14 -8.89
CA TYR A 137 34.22 -12.28 -8.72
C TYR A 137 34.59 -13.67 -8.19
N ALA A 138 33.87 -14.16 -7.17
CA ALA A 138 34.12 -15.49 -6.60
C ALA A 138 33.91 -16.61 -7.64
N LYS A 139 32.83 -16.55 -8.43
CA LYS A 139 32.51 -17.55 -9.47
C LYS A 139 33.49 -17.53 -10.65
N THR A 140 33.89 -16.35 -11.10
CA THR A 140 34.74 -16.16 -12.29
C THR A 140 36.24 -16.26 -11.98
N ARG A 141 36.62 -16.31 -10.71
CA ARG A 141 38.03 -16.36 -10.28
C ARG A 141 38.79 -17.54 -10.87
N GLU A 142 38.20 -18.74 -10.86
CA GLU A 142 38.87 -19.95 -11.36
C GLU A 142 39.12 -19.88 -12.87
N VAL A 143 38.11 -19.43 -13.62
CA VAL A 143 38.19 -19.20 -15.08
C VAL A 143 39.25 -18.15 -15.40
N TYR A 144 39.30 -17.04 -14.64
CA TYR A 144 40.31 -16.00 -14.83
C TYR A 144 41.73 -16.47 -14.48
N VAL A 145 41.90 -17.31 -13.44
CA VAL A 145 43.19 -17.92 -13.11
C VAL A 145 43.64 -18.87 -14.22
N ALA A 146 42.73 -19.66 -14.80
CA ALA A 146 43.03 -20.51 -15.94
C ALA A 146 43.42 -19.68 -17.18
N TYR A 147 42.70 -18.58 -17.44
CA TYR A 147 43.04 -17.63 -18.51
C TYR A 147 44.45 -17.03 -18.34
N ARG A 148 44.81 -16.67 -17.10
CA ARG A 148 46.15 -16.16 -16.77
C ARG A 148 47.23 -17.24 -16.97
N LYS A 149 46.95 -18.49 -16.60
CA LYS A 149 47.87 -19.63 -16.80
C LYS A 149 48.05 -19.99 -18.28
N ALA A 150 46.99 -19.84 -19.08
CA ALA A 150 47.01 -20.04 -20.54
C ALA A 150 47.71 -18.91 -21.32
N GLY A 151 48.35 -17.95 -20.63
CA GLY A 151 49.12 -16.88 -21.26
C GLY A 151 48.27 -15.88 -22.04
N TYR A 152 47.02 -15.66 -21.62
CA TYR A 152 46.08 -14.75 -22.32
C TYR A 152 45.76 -15.18 -23.77
N SER A 153 45.67 -16.49 -24.02
CA SER A 153 45.30 -17.04 -25.33
C SER A 153 43.98 -16.46 -25.86
N LYS A 154 43.98 -16.00 -27.13
CA LYS A 154 42.79 -15.47 -27.81
C LYS A 154 41.66 -16.50 -27.94
N LYS A 155 42.00 -17.79 -28.05
CA LYS A 155 41.01 -18.88 -28.14
C LYS A 155 40.22 -19.04 -26.84
N PHE A 156 40.92 -18.99 -25.70
CA PHE A 156 40.31 -19.06 -24.37
C PHE A 156 39.46 -17.82 -24.06
N LEU A 157 39.89 -16.64 -24.53
CA LEU A 157 39.09 -15.43 -24.39
C LEU A 157 37.75 -15.55 -25.11
N ALA A 158 37.73 -16.09 -26.34
CA ALA A 158 36.48 -16.24 -27.10
C ALA A 158 35.51 -17.23 -26.45
N GLU A 159 36.01 -18.30 -25.82
CA GLU A 159 35.18 -19.31 -25.15
C GLU A 159 34.65 -18.84 -23.78
N HIS A 160 35.42 -18.02 -23.05
CA HIS A 160 35.10 -17.54 -21.69
C HIS A 160 34.93 -16.02 -21.61
N GLU A 161 34.61 -15.36 -22.71
CA GLU A 161 34.45 -13.91 -22.80
C GLU A 161 33.52 -13.32 -21.73
N PRO A 162 32.29 -13.85 -21.51
CA PRO A 162 31.37 -13.27 -20.53
C PRO A 162 31.92 -13.35 -19.11
N ASP A 163 32.58 -14.47 -18.75
CA ASP A 163 33.14 -14.67 -17.41
C ASP A 163 34.35 -13.75 -17.15
N ILE A 164 35.20 -13.55 -18.16
CA ILE A 164 36.37 -12.67 -18.06
C ILE A 164 35.91 -11.20 -17.95
N LEU A 165 34.88 -10.79 -18.69
CA LEU A 165 34.30 -9.46 -18.61
C LEU A 165 33.67 -9.21 -17.23
N LEU A 166 32.87 -10.15 -16.72
CA LEU A 166 32.29 -10.07 -15.38
C LEU A 166 33.37 -9.98 -14.28
N HIS A 167 34.46 -10.74 -14.41
CA HIS A 167 35.58 -10.66 -13.48
C HIS A 167 36.25 -9.29 -13.49
N LYS A 168 36.52 -8.76 -14.69
CA LYS A 168 37.14 -7.43 -14.86
C LYS A 168 36.25 -6.31 -14.33
N ALA A 169 34.95 -6.37 -14.61
CA ALA A 169 33.98 -5.39 -14.13
C ALA A 169 33.84 -5.42 -12.60
N ALA A 170 33.82 -6.62 -11.99
CA ALA A 170 33.84 -6.72 -10.53
C ALA A 170 35.13 -6.15 -9.93
N LYS A 171 36.28 -6.41 -10.56
CA LYS A 171 37.57 -5.87 -10.12
C LYS A 171 37.62 -4.34 -10.25
N SER A 172 37.17 -3.76 -11.35
CA SER A 172 37.14 -2.30 -11.52
C SER A 172 36.25 -1.64 -10.47
N ALA A 173 35.06 -2.18 -10.23
CA ALA A 173 34.16 -1.69 -9.18
C ALA A 173 34.82 -1.69 -7.79
N PHE A 174 35.55 -2.75 -7.42
CA PHE A 174 36.30 -2.77 -6.15
C PHE A 174 37.44 -1.76 -6.10
N THR A 175 38.04 -1.43 -7.25
CA THR A 175 39.13 -0.44 -7.33
C THR A 175 38.59 0.98 -7.18
N GLU A 176 37.46 1.29 -7.82
CA GLU A 176 36.77 2.58 -7.73
C GLU A 176 36.32 2.90 -6.30
N LEU A 177 35.89 1.87 -5.56
CA LEU A 177 35.42 2.01 -4.18
C LEU A 177 36.53 2.33 -3.17
N ASN A 178 37.82 2.20 -3.55
CA ASN A 178 38.99 2.54 -2.72
C ASN A 178 38.92 2.04 -1.26
N LEU A 179 38.26 0.91 -1.01
CA LEU A 179 38.05 0.38 0.34
C LEU A 179 39.33 -0.33 0.81
N GLN A 180 39.84 0.04 1.99
CA GLN A 180 40.97 -0.65 2.62
C GLN A 180 40.65 -2.12 2.96
N LYS A 181 39.37 -2.45 3.15
CA LYS A 181 38.88 -3.80 3.42
C LYS A 181 37.53 -4.02 2.75
N LEU A 182 37.44 -5.05 1.91
CA LEU A 182 36.17 -5.47 1.31
C LEU A 182 35.28 -6.10 2.38
N PRO A 183 34.04 -5.62 2.57
CA PRO A 183 33.11 -6.22 3.50
C PRO A 183 32.73 -7.63 3.04
N THR A 184 32.49 -8.52 4.00
CA THR A 184 32.05 -9.88 3.72
C THR A 184 30.56 -9.93 3.36
N ILE A 185 30.15 -10.93 2.57
CA ILE A 185 28.72 -11.10 2.20
C ILE A 185 27.83 -11.21 3.44
N LYS A 186 28.33 -11.83 4.52
CA LYS A 186 27.58 -11.98 5.78
C LYS A 186 27.31 -10.64 6.45
N GLU A 187 28.31 -9.75 6.50
CA GLU A 187 28.18 -8.39 7.04
C GLU A 187 27.19 -7.57 6.20
N LEU A 188 27.32 -7.62 4.87
CA LEU A 188 26.40 -6.94 3.95
C LEU A 188 24.95 -7.45 4.09
N GLN A 189 24.76 -8.75 4.29
CA GLN A 189 23.44 -9.33 4.49
C GLN A 189 22.82 -8.92 5.83
N ALA A 190 23.64 -8.83 6.89
CA ALA A 190 23.19 -8.33 8.18
C ALA A 190 22.79 -6.85 8.10
N GLU A 191 23.61 -6.00 7.46
CA GLU A 191 23.32 -4.58 7.23
C GLU A 191 22.02 -4.39 6.44
N TYR A 192 21.85 -5.14 5.34
CA TYR A 192 20.62 -5.11 4.54
C TYR A 192 19.38 -5.49 5.35
N ALA A 193 19.47 -6.53 6.19
CA ALA A 193 18.35 -6.96 7.03
C ALA A 193 17.99 -5.91 8.09
N VAL A 194 18.99 -5.24 8.67
CA VAL A 194 18.78 -4.14 9.62
C VAL A 194 18.09 -2.96 8.93
N LEU A 195 18.55 -2.57 7.74
CA LEU A 195 17.94 -1.49 6.95
C LEU A 195 16.49 -1.81 6.55
N LEU A 196 16.23 -3.04 6.12
CA LEU A 196 14.89 -3.49 5.76
C LEU A 196 13.94 -3.44 6.97
N ASN A 197 14.39 -3.88 8.14
CA ASN A 197 13.60 -3.78 9.37
C ASN A 197 13.37 -2.32 9.80
N ALA A 198 14.36 -1.46 9.62
CA ALA A 198 14.21 -0.03 9.90
C ALA A 198 13.15 0.61 8.99
N LEU A 199 13.16 0.31 7.69
CA LEU A 199 12.14 0.77 6.73
C LEU A 199 10.73 0.26 7.07
N PHE A 200 10.62 -1.01 7.46
CA PHE A 200 9.35 -1.59 7.89
C PHE A 200 8.79 -0.85 9.12
N ASN A 201 9.66 -0.52 10.09
CA ASN A 201 9.25 0.18 11.31
C ASN A 201 8.87 1.64 11.05
N VAL A 202 9.53 2.33 10.11
CA VAL A 202 9.17 3.70 9.71
C VAL A 202 7.81 3.75 9.03
N SER A 203 7.47 2.72 8.25
CA SER A 203 6.17 2.60 7.57
C SER A 203 5.00 2.30 8.51
N ASN A 204 5.28 1.82 9.74
CA ASN A 204 4.28 1.35 10.70
C ASN A 204 4.13 2.25 11.94
N VAL A 205 4.58 3.51 11.85
CA VAL A 205 4.40 4.48 12.93
C VAL A 205 2.92 4.92 12.95
N PRO A 206 2.19 4.75 14.08
CA PRO A 206 0.79 5.15 14.20
C PRO A 206 0.59 6.66 14.14
#